data_AF-A0A2D9HNR7-F1
#
_entry.id   AF-A0A2D9HNR7-F1
#
_cell.length_a   1.000
_cell.length_b   1.000
_cell.length_c   1.000
_cell.angle_alpha   90.00
_cell.angle_beta   90.00
_cell.angle_gamma   90.00
#
_symmetry.space_group_name_H-M   'P 1'
#
loop_
_entity.id
_entity.type
_entity.pdbx_description
1 polymer ?
#
loop_
_entity_poly.entity_id
_entity_poly.type
_entity_poly.pdbx_seq_one_letter_code
_entity_poly.pdbx_strand_id
1 'polypeptide(L)'
;MTFPEDRLRTGLPATEAKAFARDTVRNPAWVDDLIRIASDPQGGTVPRKASWVLRHAALGDPAVMKGKAVDILDAVDESQDPSVHRELLKALLEVDPAELARLGEDLYDLGLGLCADEGMPVAMVHVGVLLLHASQKPLGQEVAEVWATRGAHAETAPLARFLSKQLAALKQEGRG
;
A
#
# COMPACT_ATOMS: atom_id res chain seq x y z
N MET A 1 19.65 -9.05 15.04
CA MET A 1 19.80 -7.71 15.64
C MET A 1 18.48 -7.00 15.42
N THR A 2 17.93 -6.34 16.44
CA THR A 2 16.67 -5.60 16.32
C THR A 2 16.88 -4.25 15.63
N PHE A 3 15.82 -3.66 15.11
CA PHE A 3 15.87 -2.33 14.51
C PHE A 3 16.12 -1.25 15.58
N PRO A 4 16.99 -0.25 15.33
CA PRO A 4 17.23 0.86 16.26
C PRO A 4 16.09 1.88 16.22
N GLU A 5 14.99 1.58 16.90
CA GLU A 5 13.74 2.35 16.91
C GLU A 5 13.93 3.81 17.38
N ASP A 6 14.86 4.05 18.30
CA ASP A 6 15.24 5.37 18.81
C ASP A 6 15.69 6.34 17.69
N ARG A 7 16.10 5.80 16.54
CA ARG A 7 16.50 6.59 15.38
C ARG A 7 15.33 7.02 14.48
N LEU A 8 14.11 6.52 14.69
CA LEU A 8 12.89 6.90 13.95
C LEU A 8 12.27 8.20 14.48
N ARG A 9 13.08 9.27 14.56
CA ARG A 9 12.68 10.55 15.14
C ARG A 9 11.86 11.44 14.18
N THR A 10 11.11 12.37 14.76
CA THR A 10 10.54 13.51 14.03
C THR A 10 11.64 14.21 13.22
N GLY A 11 11.38 14.46 11.93
CA GLY A 11 12.37 15.06 11.04
C GLY A 11 13.46 14.10 10.52
N LEU A 12 13.31 12.78 10.66
CA LEU A 12 14.21 11.78 10.06
C LEU A 12 14.54 12.15 8.59
N PRO A 13 15.82 12.41 8.26
CA PRO A 13 16.23 12.77 6.91
C PRO A 13 15.95 11.65 5.91
N ALA A 14 15.59 12.03 4.69
CA ALA A 14 15.31 11.07 3.62
C ALA A 14 16.50 10.18 3.27
N THR A 15 17.72 10.72 3.35
CA THR A 15 18.96 9.98 3.14
C THR A 15 19.17 8.91 4.21
N GLU A 16 18.81 9.20 5.46
CA GLU A 16 18.93 8.28 6.59
C GLU A 16 17.88 7.16 6.51
N ALA A 17 16.62 7.50 6.21
CA ALA A 17 15.58 6.48 6.00
C ALA A 17 15.92 5.51 4.86
N LYS A 18 16.45 6.02 3.74
CA LYS A 18 16.93 5.19 2.63
C LYS A 18 18.15 4.36 3.00
N ALA A 19 18.99 4.82 3.92
CA ALA A 19 20.11 4.03 4.42
C ALA A 19 19.59 2.84 5.25
N PHE A 20 18.68 3.07 6.19
CA PHE A 20 18.02 1.99 6.93
C PHE A 20 17.35 0.98 6.01
N ALA A 21 16.63 1.46 5.00
CA ALA A 21 15.98 0.61 4.00
C ALA A 21 16.98 -0.33 3.31
N ARG A 22 18.14 0.18 2.88
CA ARG A 22 19.19 -0.66 2.27
C ARG A 22 19.79 -1.67 3.26
N ASP A 23 19.90 -1.30 4.53
CA ASP A 23 20.47 -2.17 5.55
C ASP A 23 19.56 -3.35 5.93
N THR A 24 18.26 -3.30 5.59
CA THR A 24 17.33 -4.43 5.78
C THR A 24 17.76 -5.68 5.02
N VAL A 25 18.43 -5.56 3.87
CA VAL A 25 19.00 -6.70 3.12
C VAL A 25 20.00 -7.48 3.97
N ARG A 26 20.79 -6.76 4.78
CA ARG A 26 21.78 -7.36 5.69
C ARG A 26 21.18 -7.73 7.04
N ASN A 27 19.99 -7.21 7.35
CA ASN A 27 19.29 -7.41 8.61
C ASN A 27 17.82 -7.75 8.36
N PRO A 28 17.48 -8.93 7.84
CA PRO A 28 16.09 -9.24 7.46
C PRO A 28 15.08 -9.12 8.60
N ALA A 29 15.48 -9.40 9.84
CA ALA A 29 14.64 -9.22 11.03
C ALA A 29 14.18 -7.77 11.26
N TRP A 30 14.85 -6.78 10.66
CA TRP A 30 14.41 -5.38 10.71
C TRP A 30 13.09 -5.16 9.99
N VAL A 31 12.75 -5.98 8.99
CA VAL A 31 11.46 -5.91 8.31
C VAL A 31 10.34 -6.19 9.29
N ASP A 32 10.47 -7.24 10.10
CA ASP A 32 9.49 -7.63 11.13
C ASP A 32 9.34 -6.53 12.19
N ASP A 33 10.46 -5.99 12.66
CA ASP A 33 10.45 -4.87 13.60
C ASP A 33 9.76 -3.64 13.01
N LEU A 34 10.04 -3.30 11.74
CA LEU A 34 9.44 -2.14 11.08
C LEU A 34 7.94 -2.30 10.88
N ILE A 35 7.45 -3.51 10.56
CA ILE A 35 6.02 -3.81 10.48
C ILE A 35 5.36 -3.61 11.85
N ARG A 36 5.92 -4.21 12.91
CA ARG A 36 5.43 -4.07 14.28
C ARG A 36 5.42 -2.61 14.77
N ILE A 37 6.48 -1.86 14.47
CA ILE A 37 6.56 -0.44 14.88
C ILE A 37 5.57 0.41 14.07
N ALA A 38 5.34 0.08 12.80
CA ALA A 38 4.36 0.78 11.97
C ALA A 38 2.92 0.55 12.44
N SER A 39 2.61 -0.58 13.06
CA SER A 39 1.24 -0.86 13.54
C SER A 39 0.92 -0.24 14.90
N ASP A 40 1.92 0.22 15.67
CA ASP A 40 1.71 0.77 17.02
C ASP A 40 0.90 2.09 17.02
N PRO A 41 -0.36 2.09 17.50
CA PRO A 41 -1.18 3.30 17.53
C PRO A 41 -0.70 4.33 18.56
N GLN A 42 0.14 3.93 19.52
CA GLN A 42 0.67 4.80 20.57
C GLN A 42 2.06 5.36 20.24
N GLY A 43 2.66 4.96 19.12
CA GLY A 43 4.02 5.36 18.72
C GLY A 43 4.19 6.82 18.25
N GLY A 44 3.12 7.62 18.27
CA GLY A 44 3.14 9.02 17.87
C GLY A 44 3.57 9.22 16.41
N THR A 45 4.76 9.76 16.16
CA THR A 45 5.27 9.97 14.78
C THR A 45 6.16 8.83 14.28
N VAL A 46 6.58 7.93 15.17
CA VAL A 46 7.47 6.80 14.87
C VAL A 46 6.86 5.85 13.84
N PRO A 47 5.56 5.44 13.94
CA PRO A 47 4.93 4.54 12.97
C PRO A 47 5.01 5.04 11.53
N ARG A 48 4.81 6.35 11.30
CA ARG A 48 4.94 6.98 9.97
C ARG A 48 6.36 6.88 9.42
N LYS A 49 7.37 6.88 10.28
CA LYS A 49 8.78 6.74 9.84
C LYS A 49 9.11 5.28 9.56
N ALA A 50 8.63 4.37 10.41
CA ALA A 50 8.79 2.93 10.20
C ALA A 50 8.17 2.49 8.87
N SER A 51 6.90 2.82 8.61
CA SER A 51 6.21 2.46 7.36
C SER A 51 6.88 3.07 6.13
N TRP A 52 7.44 4.27 6.26
CA TRP A 52 8.19 4.90 5.18
C TRP A 52 9.53 4.20 4.90
N VAL A 53 10.29 3.82 5.92
CA VAL A 53 11.51 3.02 5.77
C VAL A 53 11.17 1.67 5.14
N LEU A 54 10.13 1.00 5.62
CA LEU A 54 9.65 -0.29 5.10
C LEU A 54 9.32 -0.20 3.61
N ARG A 55 8.58 0.83 3.18
CA ARG A 55 8.30 1.06 1.76
C ARG A 55 9.56 1.24 0.93
N HIS A 56 10.56 1.99 1.41
CA HIS A 56 11.84 2.11 0.69
C HIS A 56 12.64 0.82 0.66
N ALA A 57 12.51 -0.04 1.68
CA ALA A 57 13.12 -1.37 1.67
C ALA A 57 12.49 -2.24 0.57
N ALA A 58 11.16 -2.27 0.52
CA ALA A 58 10.38 -2.98 -0.49
C ALA A 58 10.72 -2.52 -1.92
N LEU A 59 10.82 -1.20 -2.16
CA LEU A 59 11.22 -0.63 -3.45
C LEU A 59 12.68 -0.91 -3.82
N GLY A 60 13.57 -1.03 -2.82
CA GLY A 60 15.00 -1.22 -3.04
C GLY A 60 15.35 -2.68 -3.34
N ASP A 61 14.71 -3.61 -2.63
CA ASP A 61 14.87 -5.05 -2.82
C ASP A 61 13.58 -5.77 -2.40
N PRO A 62 12.65 -6.04 -3.33
CA PRO A 62 11.40 -6.76 -3.06
C PRO A 62 11.58 -8.10 -2.33
N ALA A 63 12.73 -8.75 -2.48
CA ALA A 63 12.99 -10.04 -1.84
C ALA A 63 12.97 -9.96 -0.30
N VAL A 64 13.22 -8.78 0.28
CA VAL A 64 13.14 -8.58 1.73
C VAL A 64 11.70 -8.65 2.27
N MET A 65 10.69 -8.52 1.40
CA MET A 65 9.27 -8.60 1.77
C MET A 65 8.70 -10.02 1.62
N LYS A 66 9.52 -11.02 1.25
CA LYS A 66 9.05 -12.39 1.03
C LYS A 66 8.37 -12.95 2.28
N GLY A 67 7.13 -13.41 2.14
CA GLY A 67 6.34 -13.99 3.22
C GLY A 67 5.80 -12.96 4.21
N LYS A 68 5.72 -11.69 3.83
CA LYS A 68 5.29 -10.59 4.71
C LYS A 68 3.93 -10.01 4.33
N ALA A 69 3.25 -10.53 3.31
CA ALA A 69 2.02 -9.92 2.84
C ALA A 69 0.91 -9.89 3.91
N VAL A 70 0.74 -10.99 4.64
CA VAL A 70 -0.24 -11.08 5.75
C VAL A 70 0.15 -10.16 6.89
N ASP A 71 1.41 -10.21 7.35
CA ASP A 71 1.91 -9.34 8.42
C ASP A 71 1.71 -7.85 8.10
N ILE A 72 1.83 -7.45 6.82
CA ILE A 72 1.59 -6.07 6.38
C ILE A 72 0.10 -5.72 6.42
N LEU A 73 -0.80 -6.64 6.03
CA LEU A 73 -2.25 -6.42 6.13
C LEU A 73 -2.70 -6.32 7.58
N ASP A 74 -2.23 -7.21 8.45
CA ASP A 74 -2.51 -7.16 9.89
C ASP A 74 -2.05 -5.80 10.47
N ALA A 75 -0.87 -5.31 10.08
CA ALA A 75 -0.37 -4.01 10.49
C ALA A 75 -1.18 -2.82 9.95
N VAL A 76 -1.84 -2.97 8.79
CA VAL A 76 -2.79 -1.97 8.27
C VAL A 76 -4.03 -1.93 9.16
N ASP A 77 -4.59 -3.08 9.51
CA ASP A 77 -5.80 -3.19 10.34
C ASP A 77 -5.58 -2.68 11.77
N GLU A 78 -4.39 -2.90 12.33
CA GLU A 78 -4.01 -2.41 13.66
C GLU A 78 -3.76 -0.89 13.70
N SER A 79 -3.31 -0.32 12.59
CA SER A 79 -2.98 1.11 12.51
C SER A 79 -4.24 1.98 12.41
N GLN A 80 -4.21 3.15 13.04
CA GLN A 80 -5.27 4.17 12.93
C GLN A 80 -4.88 5.35 12.03
N ASP A 81 -3.70 5.29 11.39
CA ASP A 81 -3.16 6.42 10.64
C ASP A 81 -3.21 6.16 9.12
N PRO A 82 -4.04 6.90 8.36
CA PRO A 82 -4.14 6.74 6.91
C PRO A 82 -2.81 6.95 6.16
N SER A 83 -1.87 7.72 6.72
CA SER A 83 -0.54 7.87 6.13
C SER A 83 0.28 6.60 6.29
N VAL A 84 0.14 5.89 7.42
CA VAL A 84 0.78 4.59 7.64
C VAL A 84 0.16 3.56 6.71
N HIS A 85 -1.17 3.45 6.66
CA HIS A 85 -1.89 2.56 5.74
C HIS A 85 -1.38 2.69 4.32
N ARG A 86 -1.27 3.93 3.82
CA ARG A 86 -0.80 4.19 2.47
C ARG A 86 0.61 3.67 2.20
N GLU A 87 1.54 3.83 3.13
CA GLU A 87 2.92 3.41 2.91
C GLU A 87 3.06 1.88 3.10
N LEU A 88 2.32 1.28 4.04
CA LEU A 88 2.25 -0.18 4.21
C LEU A 88 1.66 -0.87 2.98
N LEU A 89 0.50 -0.41 2.49
CA LEU A 89 -0.12 -0.99 1.29
C LEU A 89 0.74 -0.80 0.04
N LYS A 90 1.53 0.27 -0.04
CA LYS A 90 2.52 0.42 -1.12
C LYS A 90 3.69 -0.55 -0.97
N ALA A 91 4.12 -0.86 0.25
CA ALA A 91 5.14 -1.88 0.47
C ALA A 91 4.60 -3.27 0.12
N LEU A 92 3.34 -3.56 0.48
CA LEU A 92 2.62 -4.79 0.11
C LEU A 92 2.62 -4.99 -1.41
N LEU A 93 2.36 -3.94 -2.19
CA LEU A 93 2.31 -4.02 -3.66
C LEU A 93 3.66 -4.35 -4.33
N GLU A 94 4.77 -4.30 -3.59
CA GLU A 94 6.08 -4.76 -4.08
C GLU A 94 6.36 -6.23 -3.73
N VAL A 95 5.49 -6.89 -2.95
CA VAL A 95 5.63 -8.32 -2.63
C VAL A 95 5.49 -9.17 -3.91
N ASP A 96 6.08 -10.37 -3.89
CA ASP A 96 5.98 -11.34 -4.97
C ASP A 96 4.53 -11.52 -5.48
N PRO A 97 4.27 -11.42 -6.79
CA PRO A 97 2.92 -11.52 -7.34
C PRO A 97 2.21 -12.84 -7.01
N ALA A 98 2.91 -13.95 -6.86
CA ALA A 98 2.30 -15.23 -6.50
C ALA A 98 1.91 -15.28 -5.02
N GLU A 99 2.52 -14.46 -4.17
CA GLU A 99 2.07 -14.23 -2.79
C GLU A 99 0.83 -13.35 -2.75
N LEU A 100 0.82 -12.24 -3.49
CA LEU A 100 -0.35 -11.36 -3.59
C LEU A 100 -1.58 -12.08 -4.18
N ALA A 101 -1.38 -12.94 -5.19
CA ALA A 101 -2.46 -13.72 -5.78
C ALA A 101 -3.16 -14.66 -4.76
N ARG A 102 -2.45 -15.12 -3.73
CA ARG A 102 -3.06 -15.94 -2.66
C ARG A 102 -4.01 -15.14 -1.77
N LEU A 103 -3.85 -13.82 -1.73
CA LEU A 103 -4.68 -12.86 -0.98
C LEU A 103 -5.77 -12.23 -1.87
N GLY A 104 -6.01 -12.78 -3.06
CA GLY A 104 -6.77 -12.08 -4.10
C GLY A 104 -8.17 -11.61 -3.70
N GLU A 105 -8.87 -12.30 -2.79
CA GLU A 105 -10.19 -11.82 -2.32
C GLU A 105 -10.03 -10.61 -1.39
N ASP A 106 -9.15 -10.71 -0.40
CA ASP A 106 -8.86 -9.62 0.54
C ASP A 106 -8.36 -8.36 -0.19
N LEU A 107 -7.45 -8.52 -1.17
CA LEU A 107 -6.93 -7.40 -1.96
C LEU A 107 -8.00 -6.76 -2.85
N TYR A 108 -8.91 -7.58 -3.40
CA TYR A 108 -10.01 -7.09 -4.22
C TYR A 108 -10.99 -6.26 -3.37
N ASP A 109 -11.45 -6.83 -2.25
CA ASP A 109 -12.42 -6.18 -1.36
C ASP A 109 -11.86 -4.88 -0.76
N LEU A 110 -10.61 -4.92 -0.28
CA LEU A 110 -9.92 -3.72 0.21
C LEU A 110 -9.75 -2.69 -0.90
N GLY A 111 -9.31 -3.11 -2.09
CA GLY A 111 -9.10 -2.22 -3.22
C GLY A 111 -10.40 -1.54 -3.69
N LEU A 112 -11.49 -2.29 -3.73
CA LEU A 112 -12.82 -1.78 -4.06
C LEU A 112 -13.32 -0.80 -3.00
N GLY A 113 -13.20 -1.14 -1.71
CA GLY A 113 -13.60 -0.28 -0.60
C GLY A 113 -12.87 1.07 -0.62
N LEU A 114 -11.56 1.06 -0.84
CA LEU A 114 -10.75 2.28 -0.98
C LEU A 114 -11.16 3.15 -2.18
N CYS A 115 -11.65 2.52 -3.25
CA CYS A 115 -12.12 3.24 -4.45
C CYS A 115 -13.54 3.79 -4.28
N ALA A 116 -14.38 3.11 -3.50
CA ALA A 116 -15.77 3.47 -3.25
C ALA A 116 -15.92 4.57 -2.19
N ASP A 117 -15.02 4.65 -1.22
CA ASP A 117 -15.09 5.66 -0.15
C ASP A 117 -14.81 7.08 -0.69
N GLU A 118 -15.82 7.94 -0.59
CA GLU A 118 -15.75 9.32 -1.05
C GLU A 118 -14.84 10.22 -0.20
N GLY A 119 -14.59 9.83 1.05
CA GLY A 119 -13.67 10.51 1.96
C GLY A 119 -12.20 10.17 1.72
N MET A 120 -11.90 9.15 0.92
CA MET A 120 -10.52 8.74 0.66
C MET A 120 -9.78 9.76 -0.22
N PRO A 121 -8.55 10.17 0.15
CA PRO A 121 -7.76 11.04 -0.68
C PRO A 121 -7.34 10.33 -1.97
N VAL A 122 -7.09 11.09 -3.04
CA VAL A 122 -6.67 10.58 -4.37
C VAL A 122 -5.54 9.56 -4.27
N ALA A 123 -4.58 9.78 -3.37
CA ALA A 123 -3.45 8.88 -3.17
C ALA A 123 -3.84 7.49 -2.64
N MET A 124 -4.92 7.38 -1.85
CA MET A 124 -5.48 6.10 -1.40
C MET A 124 -6.32 5.44 -2.49
N VAL A 125 -7.08 6.21 -3.27
CA VAL A 125 -7.80 5.67 -4.44
C VAL A 125 -6.82 5.04 -5.44
N HIS A 126 -5.66 5.67 -5.68
CA HIS A 126 -4.60 5.07 -6.49
C HIS A 126 -4.10 3.74 -5.93
N VAL A 127 -3.94 3.63 -4.60
CA VAL A 127 -3.57 2.35 -3.96
C VAL A 127 -4.68 1.32 -4.16
N GLY A 128 -5.94 1.69 -3.98
CA GLY A 128 -7.08 0.80 -4.20
C GLY A 128 -7.13 0.20 -5.61
N VAL A 129 -6.89 1.01 -6.64
CA VAL A 129 -6.78 0.52 -8.02
C VAL A 129 -5.62 -0.47 -8.20
N LEU A 130 -4.46 -0.20 -7.59
CA LEU A 130 -3.32 -1.12 -7.68
C LEU A 130 -3.59 -2.44 -6.95
N LEU A 131 -4.29 -2.41 -5.80
CA LEU A 131 -4.71 -3.61 -5.08
C LEU A 131 -5.69 -4.46 -5.90
N LEU A 132 -6.66 -3.81 -6.57
CA LEU A 132 -7.58 -4.49 -7.50
C LEU A 132 -6.82 -5.22 -8.61
N HIS A 133 -5.81 -4.60 -9.21
CA HIS A 133 -4.97 -5.28 -10.21
C HIS A 133 -4.10 -6.39 -9.61
N ALA A 134 -3.50 -6.16 -8.43
CA ALA A 134 -2.68 -7.13 -7.73
C ALA A 134 -3.48 -8.35 -7.25
N SER A 135 -4.79 -8.21 -7.06
CA SER A 135 -5.70 -9.29 -6.67
C SER A 135 -5.77 -10.43 -7.69
N GLN A 136 -5.45 -10.15 -8.96
CA GLN A 136 -5.63 -11.06 -10.11
C GLN A 136 -7.06 -11.59 -10.27
N LYS A 137 -8.04 -10.99 -9.60
CA LYS A 137 -9.46 -11.31 -9.78
C LYS A 137 -10.01 -10.57 -11.01
N PRO A 138 -11.03 -11.11 -11.69
CA PRO A 138 -11.70 -10.41 -12.78
C PRO A 138 -12.28 -9.08 -12.29
N LEU A 139 -11.89 -7.99 -12.95
CA LEU A 139 -12.45 -6.67 -12.66
C LEU A 139 -13.80 -6.54 -13.38
N GLY A 140 -14.88 -6.72 -12.61
CA GLY A 140 -16.23 -6.81 -13.16
C GLY A 140 -16.96 -5.47 -13.31
N GLN A 141 -18.27 -5.57 -13.54
CA GLN A 141 -19.17 -4.43 -13.64
C GLN A 141 -19.14 -3.55 -12.38
N GLU A 142 -19.05 -4.15 -11.19
CA GLU A 142 -18.99 -3.43 -9.91
C GLU A 142 -17.80 -2.46 -9.85
N VAL A 143 -16.60 -2.91 -10.21
CA VAL A 143 -15.41 -2.06 -10.28
C VAL A 143 -15.62 -0.92 -11.27
N ALA A 144 -16.22 -1.21 -12.43
CA ALA A 144 -16.54 -0.20 -13.43
C ALA A 144 -17.54 0.85 -12.91
N GLU A 145 -18.56 0.44 -12.16
CA GLU A 145 -19.55 1.34 -11.57
C GLU A 145 -18.92 2.23 -10.49
N VAL A 146 -18.10 1.65 -9.62
CA VAL A 146 -17.37 2.40 -8.58
C VAL A 146 -16.45 3.43 -9.20
N TRP A 147 -15.61 3.04 -10.17
CA TRP A 147 -14.70 3.99 -10.83
C TRP A 147 -15.43 5.06 -11.64
N ALA A 148 -16.56 4.74 -12.27
CA ALA A 148 -17.37 5.71 -12.99
C ALA A 148 -18.01 6.73 -12.06
N THR A 149 -18.62 6.25 -10.96
CA THR A 149 -19.25 7.09 -9.95
C THR A 149 -18.22 7.99 -9.27
N ARG A 150 -17.12 7.39 -8.79
CA ARG A 150 -16.05 8.14 -8.13
C ARG A 150 -15.36 9.14 -9.07
N GLY A 151 -15.23 8.80 -10.35
CA GLY A 151 -14.69 9.69 -11.37
C GLY A 151 -15.61 10.87 -11.69
N ALA A 152 -16.93 10.66 -11.70
CA ALA A 152 -17.93 11.70 -11.93
C ALA A 152 -18.01 12.69 -10.76
N HIS A 153 -17.85 12.22 -9.52
CA HIS A 153 -17.84 13.04 -8.30
C HIS A 153 -16.44 13.51 -7.88
N ALA A 154 -15.42 13.34 -8.73
CA ALA A 154 -14.06 13.70 -8.37
C ALA A 154 -13.91 15.22 -8.19
N GLU A 155 -13.49 15.64 -6.99
CA GLU A 155 -13.22 17.05 -6.66
C GLU A 155 -12.04 17.64 -7.45
N THR A 156 -11.22 16.78 -8.06
CA THR A 156 -10.02 17.20 -8.80
C THR A 156 -9.96 16.58 -10.18
N ALA A 157 -9.61 17.38 -11.19
CA ALA A 157 -9.42 16.91 -12.57
C ALA A 157 -8.38 15.78 -12.71
N PRO A 158 -7.28 15.72 -11.93
CA PRO A 158 -6.39 14.56 -11.91
C PRO A 158 -7.09 13.24 -11.55
N LEU A 159 -7.92 13.22 -10.50
CA LEU A 159 -8.63 12.00 -10.08
C LEU A 159 -9.64 11.56 -11.16
N ALA A 160 -10.44 12.49 -11.68
CA ALA A 160 -11.41 12.20 -12.74
C ALA A 160 -10.72 11.56 -13.96
N ARG A 161 -9.60 12.15 -14.41
CA ARG A 161 -8.81 11.63 -15.54
C ARG A 161 -8.17 10.29 -15.24
N PHE A 162 -7.68 10.07 -14.02
CA PHE A 162 -7.11 8.79 -13.61
C PHE A 162 -8.14 7.67 -13.72
N LEU A 163 -9.30 7.82 -13.09
CA LEU A 163 -10.37 6.80 -13.10
C LEU A 163 -10.95 6.59 -14.51
N SER A 164 -11.09 7.66 -15.29
CA SER A 164 -11.53 7.56 -16.69
C SER A 164 -10.59 6.71 -17.54
N LYS A 165 -9.27 6.79 -17.29
CA LYS A 165 -8.28 5.94 -17.98
C LYS A 165 -8.40 4.48 -17.56
N GLN A 166 -8.61 4.21 -16.26
CA GLN A 166 -8.78 2.84 -15.76
C GLN A 166 -10.04 2.18 -16.37
N LEU A 167 -11.15 2.91 -16.46
CA LEU A 167 -12.36 2.45 -17.13
C LEU A 167 -12.18 2.17 -18.62
N ALA A 168 -11.39 3.00 -19.30
CA ALA A 168 -11.11 2.81 -20.71
C ALA A 168 -10.28 1.53 -20.94
N ALA A 169 -9.27 1.28 -20.11
CA ALA A 169 -8.48 0.05 -20.15
C ALA A 169 -9.34 -1.19 -19.90
N LEU A 170 -10.19 -1.16 -18.87
CA LEU A 170 -11.08 -2.28 -18.52
C LEU A 170 -12.01 -2.68 -19.69
N LYS A 171 -12.54 -1.71 -20.42
CA LYS A 171 -13.40 -1.95 -21.59
C LYS A 171 -12.64 -2.52 -22.79
N GLN A 172 -11.33 -2.35 -22.86
CA GLN A 172 -10.49 -2.94 -23.93
C GLN A 172 -10.17 -4.40 -23.62
N GLU A 173 -9.94 -4.73 -22.36
CA GLU A 173 -9.66 -6.10 -21.90
C GLU A 173 -10.87 -7.03 -22.07
N GLY A 174 -12.09 -6.54 -21.82
CA GLY A 174 -13.33 -7.32 -22.03
C GLY A 174 -13.76 -7.51 -23.49
N ARG A 175 -12.96 -7.06 -24.46
CA ARG A 175 -13.23 -7.19 -25.91
C ARG A 175 -12.29 -8.16 -26.64
N GLY A 176 -11.33 -8.76 -25.93
CA GLY A 176 -10.45 -9.82 -26.43
C GLY A 176 -10.94 -11.21 -26.07
#